data_AF-N1QXB9-F1
#
_entry.id   AF-N1QXB9-F1
#
_cell.length_a   1.000
_cell.length_b   1.000
_cell.length_c   1.000
_cell.angle_alpha   90.00
_cell.angle_beta   90.00
_cell.angle_gamma   90.00
#
_symmetry.space_group_name_H-M   'P 1'
#
loop_
_entity.id
_entity.type
_entity.pdbx_description
1 polymer ?
#
loop_
_entity_poly.entity_id
_entity_poly.type
_entity_poly.pdbx_seq_one_letter_code
_entity_poly.pdbx_strand_id
1 'polypeptide(L)'
;MAAVCFFLDQTQGMTPYFSIAINSVSGLDPATDLGRRSAVDPEFNLTLRVASHKLWASECAKPDMYVNVFYRGIFLAASVTTAEEICARPKKAVDRPIIARGIGVVVPGPMLDSLAGDMRRGVQAFDVMLHGSNAKHSHWSWYCGARRVGDAGALRADCVSD
;
A
#
# COMPACT_ATOMS: atom_id res chain seq x y z
N MET A 1 11.20 -17.94 -32.98
CA MET A 1 11.59 -17.53 -31.63
C MET A 1 11.25 -16.05 -31.51
N ALA A 2 10.15 -15.73 -30.82
CA ALA A 2 9.72 -14.34 -30.64
C ALA A 2 10.58 -13.69 -29.55
N ALA A 3 11.31 -12.64 -29.91
CA ALA A 3 12.02 -11.81 -28.97
C ALA A 3 10.98 -11.04 -28.16
N VAL A 4 10.83 -11.41 -26.89
CA VAL A 4 10.07 -10.63 -25.92
C VAL A 4 10.91 -9.36 -25.66
N CYS A 5 10.43 -8.22 -26.17
CA CYS A 5 10.95 -6.93 -25.79
C CYS A 5 10.66 -6.72 -24.30
N PHE A 6 11.65 -7.02 -23.46
CA PHE A 6 11.69 -6.51 -22.10
C PHE A 6 11.84 -4.99 -22.21
N PHE A 7 10.74 -4.27 -22.07
CA PHE A 7 10.78 -2.86 -21.71
C PHE A 7 11.41 -2.81 -20.32
N LEU A 8 12.73 -2.65 -20.28
CA LEU A 8 13.46 -2.26 -19.08
C LEU A 8 12.97 -0.85 -18.76
N ASP A 9 12.02 -0.77 -17.83
CA ASP A 9 11.67 0.48 -17.18
C ASP A 9 12.96 1.08 -16.60
N GLN A 10 13.40 2.20 -17.19
CA GLN A 10 14.72 2.83 -16.98
C GLN A 10 14.85 3.51 -15.61
N THR A 11 13.96 3.22 -14.67
CA THR A 11 14.02 3.64 -13.26
C THR A 11 14.83 2.67 -12.37
N GLN A 12 15.21 1.49 -12.89
CA GLN A 12 15.79 0.34 -12.18
C GLN A 12 17.15 0.54 -11.45
N GLY A 13 17.68 1.75 -11.27
CA GLY A 13 19.05 1.95 -10.75
C GLY A 13 19.19 2.57 -9.36
N MET A 14 18.16 3.24 -8.82
CA MET A 14 18.37 4.15 -7.68
C MET A 14 17.45 3.96 -6.47
N THR A 15 16.40 3.16 -6.59
CA THR A 15 15.41 2.97 -5.52
C THR A 15 15.20 1.49 -5.23
N PRO A 16 15.04 1.11 -3.94
CA PRO A 16 14.68 -0.25 -3.59
C PRO A 16 13.30 -0.62 -4.17
N TYR A 17 13.04 -1.92 -4.29
CA TYR A 17 11.69 -2.38 -4.59
C TYR A 17 10.80 -2.23 -3.36
N PHE A 18 9.60 -1.73 -3.57
CA PHE A 18 8.57 -1.65 -2.54
C PHE A 18 7.45 -2.63 -2.83
N SER A 19 6.93 -3.26 -1.78
CA SER A 19 5.69 -4.02 -1.86
C SER A 19 4.89 -3.75 -0.58
N ILE A 20 3.56 -3.75 -0.66
CA ILE A 20 2.70 -3.53 0.51
C ILE A 20 1.66 -4.63 0.62
N ALA A 21 1.45 -5.12 1.84
CA ALA A 21 0.36 -6.02 2.19
C ALA A 21 -0.53 -5.41 3.26
N ILE A 22 -1.81 -5.78 3.25
CA ILE A 22 -2.77 -5.43 4.30
C ILE A 22 -2.87 -6.62 5.23
N ASN A 23 -2.37 -6.48 6.46
CA ASN A 23 -2.40 -7.54 7.47
C ASN A 23 -3.81 -7.69 8.06
N SER A 24 -4.40 -6.57 8.47
CA SER A 24 -5.73 -6.51 9.07
C SER A 24 -6.38 -5.16 8.85
N VAL A 25 -7.70 -5.10 9.02
CA VAL A 25 -8.46 -3.85 9.01
C VAL A 25 -9.46 -3.85 10.17
N SER A 26 -9.64 -2.69 10.81
CA SER A 26 -10.69 -2.43 11.80
C SER A 26 -11.49 -1.19 11.40
N GLY A 27 -12.66 -0.99 12.01
CA GLY A 27 -13.57 0.12 11.67
C GLY A 27 -14.35 -0.06 10.38
N LEU A 28 -14.29 -1.25 9.77
CA LEU A 28 -15.04 -1.66 8.58
C LEU A 28 -15.80 -2.98 8.77
N ASP A 29 -16.11 -3.36 10.02
CA ASP A 29 -16.89 -4.57 10.27
C ASP A 29 -18.32 -4.43 9.69
N PRO A 30 -18.79 -5.38 8.85
CA PRO A 30 -20.09 -5.27 8.21
C PRO A 30 -21.29 -5.32 9.16
N ALA A 31 -21.15 -5.91 10.35
CA ALA A 31 -22.20 -6.06 11.33
C ALA A 31 -22.27 -4.88 12.31
N THR A 32 -21.12 -4.28 12.65
CA THR A 32 -21.07 -3.20 13.65
C THR A 32 -20.86 -1.82 13.05
N ASP A 33 -20.09 -1.70 11.97
CA ASP A 33 -19.55 -0.40 11.53
C ASP A 33 -20.25 0.10 10.26
N LEU A 34 -20.43 -0.78 9.26
CA LEU A 34 -20.91 -0.38 7.93
C LEU A 34 -22.44 -0.25 7.79
N GLY A 35 -23.21 -0.83 8.71
CA GLY A 35 -24.69 -0.82 8.64
C GLY A 35 -25.38 0.31 9.41
N ARG A 36 -24.63 1.15 10.14
CA ARG A 36 -25.20 2.10 11.12
C ARG A 36 -24.86 3.57 10.86
N ARG A 37 -23.84 3.86 10.05
CA ARG A 37 -23.26 5.21 9.93
C ARG A 37 -22.90 5.53 8.49
N SER A 38 -23.07 6.80 8.11
CA SER A 38 -22.64 7.35 6.82
C SER A 38 -21.13 7.63 6.76
N ALA A 39 -20.45 7.57 7.91
CA ALA A 39 -19.02 7.82 8.06
C ALA A 39 -18.37 6.69 8.84
N VAL A 40 -17.18 6.29 8.40
CA VAL A 40 -16.38 5.19 8.97
C VAL A 40 -15.01 5.68 9.40
N ASP A 41 -14.42 5.01 10.39
CA ASP A 41 -13.10 5.32 10.94
C ASP A 41 -12.16 4.13 10.69
N PRO A 42 -11.79 3.85 9.43
CA PRO A 42 -11.02 2.66 9.11
C PRO A 42 -9.58 2.77 9.61
N GLU A 43 -9.06 1.66 10.12
CA GLU A 43 -7.64 1.52 10.42
C GLU A 43 -7.09 0.28 9.73
N PHE A 44 -6.11 0.48 8.87
CA PHE A 44 -5.41 -0.57 8.16
C PHE A 44 -4.05 -0.80 8.81
N ASN A 45 -3.82 -2.05 9.22
CA ASN A 45 -2.50 -2.52 9.60
C ASN A 45 -1.80 -3.06 8.35
N LEU A 46 -0.75 -2.38 7.92
CA LEU A 46 -0.03 -2.64 6.68
C LEU A 46 1.39 -3.13 6.98
N THR A 47 1.94 -3.93 6.07
CA THR A 47 3.36 -4.23 6.02
C THR A 47 3.95 -3.60 4.77
N LEU A 48 4.88 -2.66 4.93
CA LEU A 48 5.75 -2.18 3.86
C LEU A 48 7.00 -3.06 3.81
N ARG A 49 7.22 -3.71 2.67
CA ARG A 49 8.47 -4.40 2.36
C ARG A 49 9.36 -3.50 1.52
N VAL A 50 10.60 -3.35 1.95
CA VAL A 50 11.68 -2.71 1.19
C VAL A 50 12.69 -3.78 0.82
N ALA A 51 12.95 -3.99 -0.47
CA ALA A 51 13.86 -5.02 -0.95
C ALA A 51 15.00 -4.43 -1.79
N SER A 52 16.22 -4.93 -1.58
CA SER A 52 17.39 -4.55 -2.36
C SER A 52 17.63 -5.54 -3.49
N HIS A 53 17.76 -5.02 -4.70
CA HIS A 53 18.20 -5.80 -5.86
C HIS A 53 19.73 -5.83 -5.99
N LYS A 54 20.46 -5.01 -5.22
CA LYS A 54 21.92 -4.89 -5.28
C LYS A 54 22.61 -6.13 -4.72
N LEU A 55 23.73 -6.49 -5.35
CA LEU A 55 24.54 -7.66 -4.97
C LEU A 55 25.48 -7.38 -3.79
N TRP A 56 26.01 -6.16 -3.70
CA TRP A 56 27.16 -5.84 -2.83
C TRP A 56 26.93 -4.66 -1.87
N ALA A 57 25.88 -3.86 -2.10
CA ALA A 57 25.59 -2.67 -1.30
C ALA A 57 24.15 -2.70 -0.78
N SER A 58 23.94 -2.17 0.42
CA SER A 58 22.59 -1.94 0.94
C SER A 58 21.87 -0.89 0.10
N GLU A 59 20.54 -1.00 0.06
CA GLU A 59 19.68 -0.02 -0.60
C GLU A 59 18.65 0.49 0.39
N CYS A 60 18.51 1.81 0.44
CA CYS A 60 17.79 2.48 1.50
C CYS A 60 16.65 3.32 0.93
N ALA A 61 15.47 3.12 1.50
CA ALA A 61 14.31 3.93 1.26
C ALA A 61 14.35 5.16 2.17
N LYS A 62 14.27 6.34 1.57
CA LYS A 62 14.31 7.61 2.29
C LYS A 62 13.11 7.75 3.24
N PRO A 63 13.25 8.57 4.31
CA PRO A 63 12.11 8.93 5.14
C PRO A 63 11.05 9.69 4.32
N ASP A 64 9.96 10.10 4.98
CA ASP A 64 8.85 10.86 4.38
C ASP A 64 8.02 10.08 3.34
N MET A 65 8.02 8.76 3.44
CA MET A 65 7.07 7.92 2.68
C MET A 65 5.78 7.73 3.45
N TYR A 66 4.64 7.72 2.76
CA TYR A 66 3.34 7.44 3.36
C TYR A 66 2.47 6.63 2.40
N VAL A 67 1.47 5.95 2.95
CA VAL A 67 0.62 5.02 2.22
C VAL A 67 -0.81 5.51 2.24
N ASN A 68 -1.44 5.57 1.07
CA ASN A 68 -2.86 5.81 0.92
C ASN A 68 -3.58 4.52 0.57
N VAL A 69 -4.78 4.35 1.13
CA VAL A 69 -5.64 3.19 0.89
C VAL A 69 -6.97 3.68 0.35
N PHE A 70 -7.42 3.08 -0.75
CA PHE A 70 -8.66 3.41 -1.43
C PHE A 70 -9.53 2.17 -1.60
N TYR A 71 -10.83 2.39 -1.72
CA TYR A 71 -11.78 1.36 -2.14
C TYR A 71 -12.55 1.86 -3.36
N ARG A 72 -12.28 1.26 -4.53
CA ARG A 72 -12.93 1.60 -5.80
C ARG A 72 -12.89 3.12 -6.07
N GLY A 73 -11.73 3.74 -5.83
CA GLY A 73 -11.49 5.18 -6.00
C GLY A 73 -11.89 6.07 -4.82
N ILE A 74 -12.55 5.55 -3.78
CA ILE A 74 -12.87 6.32 -2.57
C ILE A 74 -11.69 6.22 -1.60
N PHE A 75 -11.14 7.38 -1.22
CA PHE A 75 -10.08 7.45 -0.22
C PHE A 75 -10.61 6.99 1.15
N LEU A 76 -9.92 6.02 1.76
CA LEU A 76 -10.29 5.47 3.06
C LEU A 76 -9.31 5.82 4.16
N ALA A 77 -8.01 5.82 3.90
CA ALA A 77 -7.03 6.04 4.96
C ALA A 77 -5.69 6.52 4.41
N ALA A 78 -4.97 7.28 5.22
CA ALA A 78 -3.56 7.61 5.00
C ALA A 78 -2.74 7.20 6.22
N SER A 79 -1.51 6.76 5.98
CA SER A 79 -0.52 6.60 7.05
C SER A 79 0.15 7.93 7.39
N VAL A 80 0.74 7.98 8.58
CA VAL A 80 1.78 8.97 8.86
C VAL A 80 3.01 8.70 8.00
N THR A 81 3.86 9.70 7.84
CA THR A 81 5.12 9.55 7.13
C THR A 81 6.11 8.69 7.92
N THR A 82 6.93 7.91 7.21
CA THR A 82 8.04 7.16 7.82
C THR A 82 9.08 8.14 8.36
N ALA A 83 9.40 8.04 9.65
CA ALA A 83 10.34 8.95 10.30
C ALA A 83 11.81 8.64 9.98
N GLU A 84 12.14 7.38 9.70
CA GLU A 84 13.52 6.91 9.53
C GLU A 84 13.76 6.31 8.16
N GLU A 85 15.02 6.33 7.75
CA GLU A 85 15.48 5.62 6.55
C GLU A 85 15.41 4.09 6.77
N ILE A 86 14.85 3.37 5.79
CA ILE A 86 14.67 1.92 5.88
C ILE A 86 15.64 1.26 4.90
N CYS A 87 16.67 0.59 5.42
CA CYS A 87 17.70 -0.05 4.61
C CYS A 87 17.51 -1.56 4.51
N ALA A 88 17.50 -2.05 3.27
CA ALA A 88 17.59 -3.46 2.94
C ALA A 88 19.05 -3.83 2.65
N ARG A 89 19.53 -4.92 3.26
CA ARG A 89 20.84 -5.50 2.94
C ARG A 89 20.87 -6.05 1.51
N PRO A 90 22.06 -6.25 0.90
CA PRO A 90 22.16 -6.77 -0.46
C PRO A 90 21.37 -8.07 -0.64
N LYS A 91 20.53 -8.14 -1.70
CA LYS A 91 19.64 -9.28 -1.98
C LYS A 91 18.73 -9.70 -0.82
N LYS A 92 18.43 -8.80 0.11
CA LYS A 92 17.51 -9.02 1.24
C LYS A 92 16.36 -8.03 1.18
N ALA A 93 15.35 -8.33 1.99
CA ALA A 93 14.22 -7.45 2.24
C ALA A 93 14.10 -7.16 3.74
N VAL A 94 13.53 -6.02 4.06
CA VAL A 94 13.14 -5.63 5.42
C VAL A 94 11.67 -5.24 5.40
N ASP A 95 10.94 -5.72 6.40
CA ASP A 95 9.53 -5.44 6.57
C ASP A 95 9.35 -4.41 7.70
N ARG A 96 8.45 -3.45 7.48
CA ARG A 96 8.10 -2.40 8.42
C ARG A 96 6.59 -2.30 8.60
N PRO A 97 6.09 -2.33 9.84
CA PRO A 97 4.67 -2.11 10.09
C PRO A 97 4.32 -0.65 9.82
N ILE A 98 3.19 -0.42 9.16
CA ILE A 98 2.62 0.90 8.90
C ILE A 98 1.15 0.86 9.27
N ILE A 99 0.68 1.90 9.94
CA ILE A 99 -0.74 2.08 10.23
C ILE A 99 -1.28 3.22 9.38
N ALA A 100 -2.30 2.93 8.57
CA ALA A 100 -3.06 3.94 7.84
C ALA A 100 -4.43 4.10 8.49
N ARG A 101 -4.82 5.34 8.79
CA ARG A 101 -6.08 5.68 9.47
C ARG A 101 -6.91 6.65 8.64
N GLY A 102 -8.23 6.45 8.66
CA GLY A 102 -9.23 7.40 8.23
C GLY A 102 -10.07 7.85 9.43
N ILE A 103 -10.47 9.11 9.47
CA ILE A 103 -11.34 9.66 10.51
C ILE A 103 -12.56 10.29 9.82
N GLY A 104 -13.75 9.86 10.20
CA GLY A 104 -15.01 10.38 9.69
C GLY A 104 -15.15 10.25 8.18
N VAL A 105 -14.61 9.19 7.59
CA VAL A 105 -14.58 9.02 6.13
C VAL A 105 -15.98 8.75 5.63
N VAL A 106 -16.50 9.69 4.85
CA VAL A 106 -17.83 9.58 4.25
C VAL A 106 -17.75 8.73 2.98
N VAL A 107 -18.38 7.56 3.02
CA VAL A 107 -18.47 6.67 1.86
C VAL A 107 -19.89 6.75 1.29
N PRO A 108 -20.07 6.98 -0.02
CA PRO A 108 -21.39 6.98 -0.62
C PRO A 108 -22.16 5.69 -0.33
N GLY A 109 -23.45 5.78 0.02
CA GLY A 109 -24.27 4.64 0.46
C GLY A 109 -24.14 3.37 -0.41
N PRO A 110 -24.31 3.45 -1.74
CA PRO A 110 -24.15 2.27 -2.61
C PRO A 110 -22.74 1.66 -2.57
N MET A 111 -21.71 2.49 -2.37
CA MET A 111 -20.33 2.04 -2.23
C MET A 111 -20.11 1.39 -0.86
N LEU A 112 -20.72 1.93 0.20
CA LEU A 112 -20.71 1.37 1.55
C LEU A 112 -21.40 0.00 1.58
N ASP A 113 -22.53 -0.16 0.90
CA ASP A 113 -23.24 -1.45 0.77
C ASP A 113 -22.39 -2.47 -0.01
N SER A 114 -21.74 -2.02 -1.08
CA SER A 114 -20.80 -2.85 -1.85
C SER A 114 -19.63 -3.31 -0.99
N LEU A 115 -19.03 -2.38 -0.22
CA LEU A 115 -17.95 -2.68 0.71
C LEU A 115 -18.41 -3.68 1.77
N ALA A 116 -19.57 -3.47 2.38
CA ALA A 116 -20.13 -4.40 3.36
C ALA A 116 -20.38 -5.79 2.76
N GLY A 117 -20.86 -5.85 1.51
CA GLY A 117 -21.04 -7.10 0.77
C GLY A 117 -19.71 -7.81 0.50
N ASP A 118 -18.69 -7.09 0.04
CA ASP A 118 -17.36 -7.63 -0.27
C ASP A 118 -16.64 -8.11 0.99
N MET A 119 -16.73 -7.34 2.09
CA MET A 119 -16.21 -7.71 3.40
C MET A 119 -16.87 -8.97 3.95
N ARG A 120 -18.21 -9.10 3.86
CA ARG A 120 -18.93 -10.32 4.29
C ARG A 120 -18.52 -11.56 3.50
N ARG A 121 -18.20 -11.40 2.22
CA ARG A 121 -17.76 -12.48 1.33
C ARG A 121 -16.26 -12.79 1.44
N GLY A 122 -15.48 -11.97 2.13
CA GLY A 122 -14.02 -12.10 2.17
C GLY A 122 -13.34 -11.81 0.82
N VAL A 123 -13.98 -11.04 -0.05
CA VAL A 123 -13.46 -10.71 -1.40
C VAL A 123 -13.03 -9.26 -1.54
N GLN A 124 -13.08 -8.49 -0.44
CA GLN A 124 -12.63 -7.10 -0.40
C GLN A 124 -11.20 -6.96 -0.92
N ALA A 125 -10.99 -5.94 -1.75
CA ALA A 125 -9.69 -5.54 -2.20
C ALA A 125 -9.61 -4.01 -2.14
N PHE A 126 -8.49 -3.51 -1.65
CA PHE A 126 -8.24 -2.08 -1.49
C PHE A 126 -7.05 -1.68 -2.34
N ASP A 127 -7.21 -0.63 -3.12
CA ASP A 127 -6.12 -0.05 -3.90
C ASP A 127 -5.14 0.63 -2.94
N VAL A 128 -3.87 0.28 -3.05
CA VAL A 128 -2.80 0.82 -2.21
C VAL A 128 -1.87 1.66 -3.05
N MET A 129 -1.62 2.89 -2.62
CA MET A 129 -0.65 3.80 -3.22
C MET A 129 0.44 4.13 -2.21
N LEU A 130 1.69 4.02 -2.62
CA LEU A 130 2.84 4.46 -1.86
C LEU A 130 3.32 5.79 -2.41
N HIS A 131 3.50 6.77 -1.54
CA HIS A 131 4.00 8.08 -1.89
C HIS A 131 5.31 8.34 -1.16
N GLY A 132 6.14 9.18 -1.74
CA GLY A 132 7.31 9.71 -1.07
C GLY A 132 7.80 11.01 -1.68
N SER A 133 8.77 11.61 -0.99
CA SER A 133 9.45 12.82 -1.46
C SER A 133 10.95 12.58 -1.52
N ASN A 134 11.64 13.31 -2.38
CA ASN A 134 13.10 13.37 -2.37
C ASN A 134 13.58 14.80 -2.13
N ALA A 135 14.85 14.95 -1.74
CA ALA A 135 15.48 16.22 -1.40
C ALA A 135 15.47 17.29 -2.53
N LYS A 136 15.01 16.93 -3.75
CA LYS A 136 14.87 17.83 -4.90
C LYS A 136 13.42 18.23 -5.20
N HIS A 137 12.49 18.00 -4.27
CA HIS A 137 11.06 18.36 -4.36
C HIS A 137 10.24 17.59 -5.40
N SER A 138 10.72 16.48 -5.97
CA SER A 138 9.84 15.64 -6.79
C SER A 138 9.10 14.65 -5.89
N HIS A 139 7.83 14.91 -5.64
CA HIS A 139 6.91 13.91 -5.10
C HIS A 139 6.76 12.77 -6.12
N TRP A 140 6.86 11.54 -5.64
CA TRP A 140 6.61 10.35 -6.45
C TRP A 140 5.47 9.54 -5.85
N SER A 141 4.74 8.85 -6.71
CA SER A 141 3.61 7.99 -6.34
C SER A 141 3.73 6.68 -7.09
N TRP A 142 3.73 5.57 -6.38
CA TRP A 142 3.76 4.23 -6.93
C TRP A 142 2.48 3.49 -6.57
N TYR A 143 1.82 2.94 -7.57
CA TYR A 143 0.66 2.09 -7.39
C TYR A 143 1.11 0.70 -6.97
N CYS A 144 0.67 0.26 -5.80
CA CYS A 144 0.98 -1.06 -5.28
C CYS A 144 -0.09 -2.08 -5.66
N GLY A 145 -1.11 -1.78 -6.45
CA GLY A 145 -2.14 -2.76 -6.78
C GLY A 145 -3.25 -2.87 -5.73
N ALA A 146 -4.32 -3.58 -6.11
CA ALA A 146 -5.40 -3.95 -5.21
C ALA A 146 -4.95 -5.08 -4.25
N ARG A 147 -5.05 -4.85 -2.95
CA ARG A 147 -4.60 -5.77 -1.89
C ARG A 147 -5.78 -6.30 -1.08
N ARG A 148 -5.77 -7.61 -0.82
CA ARG A 148 -6.73 -8.25 0.09
C ARG A 148 -6.20 -8.25 1.51
N VAL A 149 -7.12 -8.15 2.47
CA VAL A 149 -6.80 -8.26 3.89
C VAL A 149 -6.33 -9.69 4.19
N GLY A 150 -5.18 -9.81 4.87
CA GLY A 150 -4.58 -11.09 5.25
C GLY A 150 -3.79 -11.80 4.15
N ASP A 151 -3.72 -11.25 2.93
CA ASP A 151 -2.92 -11.83 1.86
C ASP A 151 -1.44 -11.42 1.97
N ALA A 152 -0.67 -12.20 2.72
CA ALA A 152 0.78 -12.02 2.82
C ALA A 152 1.52 -12.23 1.48
N GLY A 153 0.90 -12.92 0.51
CA GLY A 153 1.43 -13.11 -0.83
C GLY A 153 1.58 -11.80 -1.60
N ALA A 154 0.86 -10.76 -1.20
CA ALA A 154 0.98 -9.41 -1.72
C ALA A 154 2.43 -8.86 -1.69
N LEU A 155 3.24 -9.26 -0.71
CA LEU A 155 4.64 -8.82 -0.59
C LEU A 155 5.59 -9.42 -1.66
N ARG A 156 5.07 -10.15 -2.64
CA ARG A 156 5.80 -10.62 -3.82
C ARG A 156 5.54 -9.77 -5.07
N ALA A 157 4.51 -8.92 -5.04
CA ALA A 157 4.17 -8.05 -6.15
C ALA A 157 4.64 -6.63 -5.83
N ASP A 158 5.59 -6.14 -6.62
CA ASP A 158 6.18 -4.82 -6.43
C ASP A 158 5.20 -3.71 -6.82
N CYS A 159 5.35 -2.56 -6.18
CA CYS A 159 4.68 -1.33 -6.58
C CYS A 159 5.32 -0.81 -7.87
N VAL A 160 4.49 -0.30 -8.76
CA VAL A 160 4.88 0.25 -10.06
C VAL A 160 4.69 1.76 -10.05
N SER A 161 5.49 2.50 -10.80
CA SER A 161 5.25 3.94 -10.98
C SER A 161 3.89 4.15 -11.65
N ASP A 162 3.07 5.02 -11.04
CA ASP A 162 1.79 5.48 -11.62
C ASP A 162 2.04 6.53 -12.71
#